data_AF-A0A7V9B3R2-F1
#
_entry.id   AF-A0A7V9B3R2-F1
#
_cell.length_a   1.000
_cell.length_b   1.000
_cell.length_c   1.000
_cell.angle_alpha   90.00
_cell.angle_beta   90.00
_cell.angle_gamma   90.00
#
_symmetry.space_group_name_H-M   'P 1'
#
loop_
_entity.id
_entity.type
_entity.pdbx_description
1 polymer ?
#
loop_
_entity_poly.entity_id
_entity_poly.type
_entity_poly.pdbx_seq_one_letter_code
_entity_poly.pdbx_strand_id
1 'polypeptide(L)'
;MDGRHDHGSAICAELDRLDLELRSVPGVVAVGIEGVDGGQLVVQVVALASLASHDLSERVNKAVSICQQLVTLELVVEAFQASRRRRPPHKPR
;
A
#
# COMPACT_ATOMS: atom_id res chain seq x y z
N MET A 1 -2.63 13.72 -37.41
CA MET A 1 -3.53 13.22 -36.34
C MET A 1 -2.78 12.08 -35.70
N ASP A 2 -1.98 12.43 -34.71
CA ASP A 2 -0.86 11.66 -34.22
C ASP A 2 -1.30 10.84 -33.00
N GLY A 3 -1.31 9.51 -33.14
CA GLY A 3 -1.77 8.54 -32.13
C GLY A 3 -0.83 8.35 -30.95
N ARG A 4 -0.38 9.43 -30.29
CA ARG A 4 0.55 9.38 -29.14
C ARG A 4 -0.12 9.50 -27.76
N HIS A 5 -1.41 9.19 -27.63
CA HIS A 5 -2.14 9.35 -26.35
C HIS A 5 -2.59 8.06 -25.68
N ASP A 6 -2.28 6.88 -26.22
CA ASP A 6 -2.81 5.63 -25.66
C ASP A 6 -1.95 5.04 -24.53
N HIS A 7 -0.62 5.18 -24.59
CA HIS A 7 0.28 4.56 -23.60
C HIS A 7 0.18 5.18 -22.20
N GLY A 8 0.00 6.50 -22.10
CA GLY A 8 -0.16 7.15 -20.79
C GLY A 8 -1.48 6.75 -20.12
N SER A 9 -2.54 6.58 -20.91
CA SER A 9 -3.87 6.21 -20.41
C SER A 9 -3.93 4.76 -19.91
N ALA A 10 -3.25 3.83 -20.59
CA ALA A 10 -3.19 2.43 -20.18
C ALA A 10 -2.42 2.25 -18.86
N ILE A 11 -1.29 2.95 -18.70
CA ILE A 11 -0.48 2.89 -17.48
C ILE A 11 -1.27 3.45 -16.29
N CYS A 12 -1.93 4.59 -16.45
CA CYS A 12 -2.77 5.15 -15.37
C CYS A 12 -3.87 4.17 -14.95
N ALA A 13 -4.54 3.51 -15.91
CA ALA A 13 -5.57 2.53 -15.60
C ALA A 13 -5.04 1.27 -14.87
N GLU A 14 -3.82 0.83 -15.20
CA GLU A 14 -3.15 -0.28 -14.48
C GLU A 14 -2.80 0.12 -13.05
N LEU A 15 -2.32 1.34 -12.82
CA LEU A 15 -2.00 1.85 -11.49
C LEU A 15 -3.26 2.04 -10.63
N ASP A 16 -4.33 2.57 -11.19
CA ASP A 16 -5.63 2.70 -10.50
C ASP A 16 -6.18 1.33 -10.10
N ARG A 17 -6.07 0.33 -10.99
CA ARG A 17 -6.46 -1.04 -10.68
C ARG A 17 -5.59 -1.65 -9.58
N LEU A 18 -4.29 -1.42 -9.60
CA LEU A 18 -3.37 -1.87 -8.56
C LEU A 18 -3.72 -1.25 -7.20
N ASP A 19 -3.94 0.06 -7.14
CA ASP A 19 -4.34 0.76 -5.89
C ASP A 19 -5.65 0.17 -5.34
N LEU A 20 -6.64 -0.04 -6.21
CA LEU A 20 -7.93 -0.62 -5.81
C LEU A 20 -7.80 -2.04 -5.26
N GLU A 21 -7.05 -2.90 -5.94
CA GLU A 21 -6.81 -4.29 -5.50
C GLU A 21 -6.06 -4.32 -4.16
N LEU A 22 -5.05 -3.46 -3.97
CA LEU A 22 -4.30 -3.37 -2.72
C LEU A 22 -5.17 -2.85 -1.56
N ARG A 23 -6.01 -1.85 -1.80
CA ARG A 23 -6.97 -1.34 -0.80
C ARG A 23 -8.06 -2.35 -0.45
N SER A 24 -8.35 -3.31 -1.32
CA SER A 24 -9.30 -4.38 -1.06
C SER A 24 -8.74 -5.44 -0.09
N VAL A 25 -7.43 -5.43 0.18
CA VAL A 25 -6.78 -6.38 1.09
C VAL A 25 -7.09 -6.00 2.55
N PRO A 26 -7.75 -6.87 3.33
CA PRO A 26 -8.05 -6.63 4.74
C PRO A 26 -6.79 -6.31 5.55
N GLY A 27 -6.87 -5.24 6.32
CA GLY A 27 -5.78 -4.76 7.16
C GLY A 27 -4.92 -3.68 6.50
N VAL A 28 -4.97 -3.53 5.16
CA VAL A 28 -4.36 -2.38 4.48
C VAL A 28 -5.17 -1.12 4.79
N VAL A 29 -4.49 -0.06 5.19
CA VAL A 29 -5.09 1.24 5.54
C VAL A 29 -4.62 2.38 4.64
N ALA A 30 -3.46 2.23 4.02
CA ALA A 30 -2.95 3.17 3.05
C ALA A 30 -2.07 2.45 2.01
N VAL A 31 -2.09 2.99 0.79
CA VAL A 31 -1.28 2.55 -0.34
C VAL A 31 -0.66 3.80 -0.95
N GLY A 32 0.65 3.79 -1.14
CA GLY A 32 1.39 4.78 -1.90
C GLY A 32 2.01 4.11 -3.12
N ILE A 33 1.85 4.70 -4.31
CA ILE A 33 2.45 4.19 -5.54
C ILE A 33 3.24 5.33 -6.15
N GLU A 34 4.54 5.13 -6.34
CA GLU A 34 5.46 6.10 -6.92
C GLU A 34 6.15 5.49 -8.14
N GLY A 35 6.15 6.21 -9.25
CA GLY A 35 6.94 5.85 -10.43
C GLY A 35 8.35 6.41 -10.28
N VAL A 36 9.35 5.54 -10.35
CA VAL A 36 10.77 5.94 -10.37
C VAL A 36 11.31 5.98 -11.80
N ASP A 37 12.32 6.83 -12.02
CA ASP A 37 13.04 6.91 -13.29
C ASP A 37 13.50 5.52 -13.75
N GLY A 38 13.23 5.20 -15.02
CA GLY A 38 13.54 3.89 -15.60
C GLY A 38 12.35 2.90 -15.66
N GLY A 39 11.13 3.34 -15.31
CA GLY A 39 9.90 2.55 -15.52
C GLY A 39 9.66 1.49 -14.45
N GLN A 40 10.33 1.61 -13.30
CA GLN A 40 10.08 0.81 -12.10
C GLN A 40 9.05 1.53 -11.21
N LEU A 41 8.28 0.76 -10.46
CA LEU A 41 7.31 1.27 -9.50
C LEU A 41 7.74 0.92 -8.08
N VAL A 42 7.58 1.86 -7.16
CA VAL A 42 7.67 1.61 -5.73
C VAL A 42 6.26 1.63 -5.16
N VAL A 43 5.87 0.52 -4.54
CA VAL A 43 4.56 0.36 -3.91
C VAL A 43 4.75 0.23 -2.41
N GLN A 44 4.25 1.22 -1.68
CA GLN A 44 4.24 1.25 -0.23
C GLN A 44 2.87 0.85 0.28
N VAL A 45 2.80 -0.23 1.06
CA VAL A 45 1.57 -0.71 1.66
C VAL A 45 1.67 -0.59 3.17
N VAL A 46 0.77 0.19 3.76
CA VAL A 46 0.65 0.33 5.21
C VAL A 46 -0.51 -0.51 5.69
N ALA A 47 -0.25 -1.42 6.62
CA ALA A 47 -1.25 -2.28 7.22
C ALA A 47 -1.22 -2.25 8.75
N LEU A 48 -2.38 -2.37 9.39
CA LEU A 48 -2.48 -2.47 10.84
C LEU A 48 -2.34 -3.93 11.27
N ALA A 49 -1.37 -4.23 12.14
CA ALA A 49 -1.09 -5.60 12.61
C ALA A 49 -2.32 -6.29 13.23
N SER A 50 -3.19 -5.53 13.88
CA SER A 50 -4.44 -6.05 14.50
C SER A 50 -5.51 -6.47 13.49
N LEU A 51 -5.40 -6.01 12.24
CA LEU A 51 -6.36 -6.26 11.16
C LEU A 51 -5.73 -7.05 10.00
N ALA A 52 -4.40 -7.14 9.96
CA ALA A 52 -3.66 -7.87 8.95
C ALA A 52 -3.91 -9.37 9.09
N SER A 53 -4.35 -10.00 7.99
CA SER A 53 -4.41 -11.47 7.90
C SER A 53 -3.01 -12.06 7.90
N HIS A 54 -2.87 -13.32 8.34
CA HIS A 54 -1.59 -14.06 8.25
C HIS A 54 -1.07 -14.15 6.81
N ASP A 55 -1.98 -14.10 5.82
CA ASP A 55 -1.69 -14.15 4.38
C ASP A 55 -1.55 -12.75 3.73
N LEU A 56 -1.46 -11.67 4.53
CA LEU A 56 -1.36 -10.30 4.00
C LEU A 56 -0.28 -10.17 2.93
N SER A 57 0.92 -10.66 3.23
CA SER A 57 2.06 -10.60 2.31
C SER A 57 1.76 -11.32 1.00
N GLU A 58 1.17 -12.52 1.05
CA GLU A 58 0.83 -13.28 -0.16
C GLU A 58 -0.20 -12.53 -1.01
N ARG A 59 -1.24 -11.96 -0.37
CA ARG A 59 -2.29 -11.22 -1.06
C ARG A 59 -1.77 -9.94 -1.71
N VAL A 60 -0.89 -9.20 -1.02
CA VAL A 60 -0.24 -8.01 -1.56
C VAL A 60 0.67 -8.38 -2.73
N ASN A 61 1.49 -9.43 -2.59
CA ASN A 61 2.33 -9.92 -3.69
C ASN A 61 1.48 -10.32 -4.91
N LYS A 62 0.33 -10.96 -4.69
CA LYS A 62 -0.61 -11.32 -5.77
C LYS A 62 -1.18 -10.09 -6.48
N ALA A 63 -1.55 -9.05 -5.74
CA ALA A 63 -2.05 -7.80 -6.32
C ALA A 63 -0.96 -7.10 -7.15
N VAL A 64 0.27 -7.01 -6.61
CA VAL A 64 1.42 -6.42 -7.31
C VAL A 64 1.80 -7.18 -8.58
N SER A 65 1.59 -8.50 -8.60
CA SER A 65 1.87 -9.35 -9.78
C SER A 65 0.98 -9.04 -10.99
N ILE A 66 -0.07 -8.22 -10.84
CA ILE A 66 -0.93 -7.77 -11.94
C ILE A 66 -0.20 -6.72 -12.80
N CYS A 67 0.75 -5.98 -12.22
CA CYS A 67 1.52 -4.98 -12.95
C CYS A 67 2.59 -5.64 -13.82
N GLN A 68 2.69 -5.18 -15.07
CA GLN A 68 3.73 -5.63 -16.00
C GLN A 68 5.08 -4.94 -15.76
N GLN A 69 5.07 -3.81 -15.05
CA GLN A 69 6.28 -3.08 -14.66
C GLN A 69 7.03 -3.79 -13.54
N LEU A 70 8.34 -3.53 -13.44
CA LEU A 70 9.13 -3.97 -12.31
C LEU A 70 8.62 -3.24 -11.05
N VAL A 71 8.14 -3.99 -10.05
CA VAL A 71 7.63 -3.41 -8.80
C VAL A 71 8.55 -3.75 -7.64
N THR A 72 8.93 -2.73 -6.88
CA THR A 72 9.53 -2.88 -5.55
C THR A 72 8.44 -2.66 -4.51
N LEU A 73 8.18 -3.70 -3.71
CA LEU A 73 7.18 -3.67 -2.65
C LEU A 73 7.83 -3.35 -1.31
N GLU A 74 7.31 -2.32 -0.64
CA GLU A 74 7.61 -1.98 0.75
C GLU A 74 6.37 -2.19 1.61
N LEU A 75 6.37 -3.23 2.45
CA LEU A 75 5.25 -3.53 3.35
C LEU A 75 5.57 -3.04 4.77
N VAL A 76 4.86 -2.00 5.20
CA VAL A 76 4.97 -1.46 6.56
C VAL A 76 3.78 -1.95 7.38
N VAL A 77 4.05 -2.80 8.37
CA VAL A 77 3.02 -3.29 9.29
C VAL A 77 3.13 -2.51 10.60
N GLU A 78 2.20 -1.60 10.83
CA GLU A 78 2.13 -0.84 12.08
C GLU A 78 1.54 -1.73 13.18
N ALA A 79 2.36 -2.02 14.19
CA ALA A 79 1.87 -2.63 15.43
C ALA A 79 0.86 -1.68 16.08
N PHE A 80 -0.24 -2.23 16.64
CA PHE A 80 -1.22 -1.46 17.39
C PHE A 80 -0.53 -0.77 18.57
N GLN A 81 -0.04 0.44 18.35
CA GLN A 81 0.37 1.33 19.43
C GLN A 81 -0.92 1.91 19.98
N ALA A 82 -1.59 1.10 20.82
CA ALA A 82 -2.55 1.61 21.77
C ALA A 82 -1.84 2.77 22.46
N SER A 83 -2.19 4.00 22.08
CA SER A 83 -1.69 5.20 22.72
C SER A 83 -1.87 4.96 24.20
N ARG A 84 -0.76 4.72 24.91
CA ARG A 84 -0.75 4.58 26.36
C ARG A 84 -1.31 5.90 26.84
N ARG A 85 -2.62 5.93 27.14
CA ARG A 85 -3.26 6.99 27.89
C ARG A 85 -2.51 7.04 29.22
N ARG A 86 -1.42 7.81 29.25
CA ARG A 86 -0.72 8.15 30.48
C ARG A 86 -1.73 8.94 31.29
N ARG A 87 -2.44 8.25 32.19
CA ARG A 87 -3.16 8.93 33.25
C ARG A 87 -2.13 9.81 33.97
N PRO A 88 -2.38 11.11 34.19
CA PRO A 88 -1.49 11.91 35.01
C PRO A 88 -1.40 11.25 36.40
N PRO A 89 -0.22 11.19 37.03
CA PRO A 89 -0.08 10.59 38.35
C PRO A 89 -0.96 11.36 39.33
N HIS A 90 -1.92 10.66 39.93
CA HIS A 90 -2.70 11.17 41.05
C HIS A 90 -1.72 11.55 42.16
N LYS A 91 -1.60 12.84 42.49
CA LYS A 91 -0.89 13.28 43.69
C LYS A 91 -1.72 12.84 44.90
N PRO A 92 -1.20 12.00 45.81
CA PRO A 92 -1.83 11.83 47.11
C PRO A 92 -1.60 13.10 47.94
N ARG A 93 -2.66 13.53 48.62
CA ARG A 93 -2.62 14.59 49.64
C ARG A 93 -2.20 13.99 50.97
#